data_AF-X1U9V8-F1
#
_entry.id   AF-X1U9V8-F1
#
_cell.length_a   1.000
_cell.length_b   1.000
_cell.length_c   1.000
_cell.angle_alpha   90.00
_cell.angle_beta   90.00
_cell.angle_gamma   90.00
#
_symmetry.space_group_name_H-M   'P 1'
#
loop_
_entity.id
_entity.type
_entity.pdbx_description
1 polymer ?
#
loop_
_entity_poly.entity_id
_entity_poly.type
_entity_poly.pdbx_seq_one_letter_code
_entity_poly.pdbx_strand_id
1 'polypeptide(L)'
;GDSLINWLRDELKPCPEFATLIAEAIVDQPPAGLDEGGVIRPGFSQDLDSLRLMSKNAKQYLANLERQERERTGIKSLKVGYNKVFGYYIEVSKPNLGQVPQDYIRKQTLVGGERFFTPELKEYESLILNAQERIAELEASLFRQICHQVGTASEQILAVANAIANVDVFSSLAEVALRHSYVRPRVTTDNEIIISGGRHPVVERSLVDASFVSNDTYLSNDDAQLIILTGPNMSGKSTYL
;
A
#
# COMPACT_ATOMS: atom_id res chain seq x y z
N GLY A 1 -17.66 -33.30 16.66
CA GLY A 1 -17.23 -31.97 17.11
C GLY A 1 -16.36 -31.33 16.04
N ASP A 2 -15.23 -31.95 15.73
CA ASP A 2 -14.16 -31.33 14.93
C ASP A 2 -14.43 -31.20 13.42
N SER A 3 -15.42 -31.91 12.84
CA SER A 3 -15.57 -31.95 11.38
C SER A 3 -16.07 -30.65 10.73
N LEU A 4 -16.74 -29.76 11.48
CA LEU A 4 -17.37 -28.56 10.91
C LEU A 4 -16.38 -27.44 10.54
N ILE A 5 -15.18 -27.46 11.13
CA ILE A 5 -14.13 -26.44 10.93
C ILE A 5 -12.91 -27.02 10.18
N ASN A 6 -12.84 -28.34 10.03
CA ASN A 6 -11.71 -28.99 9.34
C ASN A 6 -11.51 -28.48 7.90
N TRP A 7 -12.59 -28.17 7.17
CA TRP A 7 -12.48 -27.59 5.85
C TRP A 7 -11.74 -26.24 5.85
N LEU A 8 -11.91 -25.40 6.89
CA LEU A 8 -11.15 -24.15 7.02
C LEU A 8 -9.66 -24.42 7.17
N ARG A 9 -9.29 -25.48 7.88
CA ARG A 9 -7.88 -25.88 8.03
C ARG A 9 -7.30 -26.35 6.69
N ASP A 10 -8.10 -27.01 5.86
CA ASP A 10 -7.68 -27.48 4.54
C ASP A 10 -7.53 -26.34 3.52
N GLU A 11 -8.27 -25.23 3.70
CA GLU A 11 -8.19 -24.01 2.89
C GLU A 11 -7.12 -23.02 3.40
N LEU A 12 -6.81 -23.01 4.71
CA LEU A 12 -5.74 -22.21 5.31
C LEU A 12 -4.35 -22.80 5.03
N LYS A 13 -4.01 -22.98 3.75
CA LYS A 13 -2.71 -23.47 3.29
C LYS A 13 -1.79 -22.28 3.00
N PRO A 14 -0.72 -22.09 3.79
CA PRO A 14 0.23 -21.01 3.55
C PRO A 14 0.86 -21.13 2.17
N CYS A 15 1.20 -19.98 1.57
CA CYS A 15 1.94 -19.88 0.33
C CYS A 15 3.35 -19.30 0.60
N PRO A 16 4.22 -20.02 1.36
CA PRO A 16 5.46 -19.46 1.88
C PRO A 16 6.44 -19.08 0.78
N GLU A 17 6.41 -19.78 -0.36
CA GLU A 17 7.25 -19.48 -1.51
C GLU A 17 7.02 -18.08 -2.08
N PHE A 18 5.75 -17.66 -2.24
CA PHE A 18 5.41 -16.33 -2.75
C PHE A 18 5.62 -15.25 -1.69
N ALA A 19 5.38 -15.56 -0.41
CA ALA A 19 5.72 -14.66 0.68
C ALA A 19 7.23 -14.37 0.72
N THR A 20 8.05 -15.42 0.50
CA THR A 20 9.52 -15.31 0.47
C THR A 20 9.96 -14.52 -0.76
N LEU A 21 9.41 -14.82 -1.94
CA LEU A 21 9.67 -14.06 -3.17
C LEU A 21 9.39 -12.57 -2.97
N ILE A 22 8.22 -12.21 -2.41
CA ILE A 22 7.87 -10.80 -2.16
C ILE A 22 8.83 -10.18 -1.16
N ALA A 23 9.18 -10.87 -0.07
CA ALA A 23 10.09 -10.38 0.95
C ALA A 23 11.51 -10.13 0.40
N GLU A 24 12.00 -11.01 -0.46
CA GLU A 24 13.32 -10.89 -1.09
C GLU A 24 13.33 -9.83 -2.22
N ALA A 25 12.21 -9.64 -2.92
CA ALA A 25 12.15 -8.81 -4.10
C ALA A 25 11.70 -7.36 -3.85
N ILE A 26 10.83 -7.13 -2.88
CA ILE A 26 10.19 -5.82 -2.63
C ILE A 26 10.73 -5.24 -1.31
N VAL A 27 11.00 -3.93 -1.29
CA VAL A 27 11.40 -3.22 -0.07
C VAL A 27 10.24 -3.16 0.95
N ASP A 28 10.55 -3.01 2.24
CA ASP A 28 9.52 -3.04 3.30
C ASP A 28 8.52 -1.88 3.22
N GLN A 29 8.98 -0.74 2.71
CA GLN A 29 8.16 0.46 2.50
C GLN A 29 8.33 0.93 1.05
N PRO A 30 7.62 0.31 0.09
CA PRO A 30 7.70 0.72 -1.29
C PRO A 30 7.03 2.09 -1.48
N PRO A 31 7.53 2.93 -2.41
CA PRO A 31 6.84 4.15 -2.79
C PRO A 31 5.44 3.89 -3.35
N ALA A 32 4.60 4.93 -3.38
CA ALA A 32 3.20 4.82 -3.80
C ALA A 32 3.07 4.55 -5.30
N GLY A 33 3.98 5.11 -6.09
CA GLY A 33 4.03 4.99 -7.53
C GLY A 33 5.27 4.21 -7.99
N LEU A 34 5.12 3.40 -9.02
CA LEU A 34 6.24 2.66 -9.62
C LEU A 34 7.20 3.59 -10.39
N ASP A 35 6.67 4.73 -10.85
CA ASP A 35 7.40 5.83 -11.48
C ASP A 35 8.34 6.57 -10.51
N GLU A 36 8.07 6.50 -9.21
CA GLU A 36 8.98 7.04 -8.18
C GLU A 36 10.25 6.18 -8.02
N GLY A 37 10.21 4.93 -8.48
CA GLY A 37 11.31 3.96 -8.41
C GLY A 37 11.66 3.53 -6.99
N GLY A 38 12.59 2.58 -6.84
CA GLY A 38 13.01 2.10 -5.51
C GLY A 38 12.04 1.13 -4.84
N VAL A 39 11.21 0.45 -5.64
CA VAL A 39 10.30 -0.63 -5.22
C VAL A 39 11.07 -1.94 -5.03
N ILE A 40 12.04 -2.22 -5.90
CA ILE A 40 12.80 -3.47 -5.91
C ILE A 40 13.95 -3.39 -4.90
N ARG A 41 14.03 -4.41 -4.04
CA ARG A 41 15.03 -4.54 -2.98
C ARG A 41 16.45 -4.67 -3.55
N PRO A 42 17.45 -3.97 -2.97
CA PRO A 42 18.85 -4.19 -3.32
C PRO A 42 19.26 -5.66 -3.12
N GLY A 43 20.03 -6.22 -4.04
CA GLY A 43 20.45 -7.62 -4.04
C GLY A 43 19.53 -8.56 -4.80
N PHE A 44 18.32 -8.14 -5.17
CA PHE A 44 17.39 -8.97 -5.95
C PHE A 44 17.84 -9.12 -7.42
N SER A 45 18.39 -8.06 -8.01
CA SER A 45 18.88 -8.05 -9.39
C SER A 45 20.24 -7.38 -9.48
N GLN A 46 21.26 -8.16 -9.86
CA GLN A 46 22.62 -7.66 -10.05
C GLN A 46 22.71 -6.56 -11.11
N ASP A 47 21.91 -6.66 -12.16
CA ASP A 47 21.86 -5.66 -13.23
C ASP A 47 21.29 -4.33 -12.72
N LEU A 48 20.19 -4.39 -11.96
CA LEU A 48 19.58 -3.21 -11.35
C LEU A 48 20.52 -2.55 -10.35
N ASP A 49 21.19 -3.35 -9.52
CA ASP A 49 22.16 -2.86 -8.55
C ASP A 49 23.37 -2.20 -9.23
N SER A 50 23.84 -2.79 -10.33
CA SER A 50 24.94 -2.23 -11.13
C SER A 50 24.55 -0.87 -11.72
N LEU A 51 23.34 -0.75 -12.29
CA LEU A 51 22.84 0.52 -12.83
C LEU A 51 22.68 1.58 -11.72
N ARG A 52 22.13 1.20 -10.56
CA ARG A 52 21.98 2.08 -9.39
C ARG A 52 23.35 2.58 -8.91
N LEU A 53 24.36 1.70 -8.86
CA LEU A 53 25.72 2.06 -8.48
C LEU A 53 26.36 3.02 -9.49
N MET A 54 26.22 2.76 -10.80
CA MET A 54 26.71 3.66 -11.85
C MET A 54 26.09 5.05 -11.74
N SER A 55 24.76 5.13 -11.59
CA SER A 55 24.05 6.41 -11.41
C SER A 55 24.51 7.16 -10.16
N LYS A 56 24.70 6.43 -9.05
CA LYS A 56 25.21 7.00 -7.78
C LYS A 56 26.63 7.55 -7.94
N ASN A 57 27.53 6.81 -8.59
CA ASN A 57 28.91 7.23 -8.82
C ASN A 57 28.97 8.48 -9.71
N ALA A 58 28.17 8.53 -10.78
CA ALA A 58 28.08 9.70 -11.65
C ALA A 58 27.54 10.94 -10.91
N LYS A 59 26.51 10.78 -10.05
CA LYS A 59 26.02 11.87 -9.19
C LYS A 59 27.06 12.34 -8.18
N GLN A 60 27.83 11.41 -7.61
CA GLN A 60 28.92 11.74 -6.68
C GLN A 60 30.04 12.51 -7.37
N TYR A 61 30.35 12.16 -8.63
CA TYR A 61 31.28 12.91 -9.45
C TYR A 61 30.82 14.35 -9.65
N LEU A 62 29.56 14.56 -10.05
CA LEU A 62 28.98 15.90 -10.24
C LEU A 62 28.94 16.73 -8.94
N ALA A 63 28.70 16.09 -7.80
CA ALA A 63 28.76 16.75 -6.50
C ALA A 63 30.17 17.26 -6.15
N ASN A 64 31.21 16.59 -6.65
CA ASN A 64 32.61 16.98 -6.45
C ASN A 64 33.12 17.95 -7.52
N LEU A 65 32.47 18.00 -8.70
CA LEU A 65 32.87 18.82 -9.84
C LEU A 65 32.98 20.31 -9.49
N GLU A 66 32.06 20.84 -8.67
CA GLU A 66 32.13 22.25 -8.24
C GLU A 66 33.46 22.57 -7.53
N ARG A 67 33.93 21.67 -6.66
CA ARG A 67 35.19 21.86 -5.94
C ARG A 67 36.37 21.76 -6.88
N GLN A 68 36.38 20.74 -7.72
CA GLN A 68 37.46 20.51 -8.70
C GLN A 68 37.60 21.69 -9.65
N GLU A 69 36.48 22.22 -10.17
CA GLU A 69 36.52 23.37 -11.07
C GLU A 69 36.89 24.68 -10.35
N ARG A 70 36.49 24.86 -9.07
CA ARG A 70 36.96 26.00 -8.26
C ARG A 70 38.47 25.97 -8.05
N GLU A 71 39.03 24.80 -7.75
CA GLU A 71 40.47 24.60 -7.58
C GLU A 71 41.23 24.80 -8.89
N ARG A 72 40.69 24.27 -10.01
CA ARG A 72 41.28 24.39 -11.35
C ARG A 72 41.29 25.83 -11.87
N THR A 73 40.18 26.54 -11.73
CA THR A 73 40.00 27.88 -12.34
C THR A 73 40.35 29.02 -11.40
N GLY A 74 40.40 28.78 -10.08
CA GLY A 74 40.54 29.82 -9.06
C GLY A 74 39.25 30.63 -8.80
N ILE A 75 38.16 30.34 -9.51
CA ILE A 75 36.90 31.11 -9.43
C ILE A 75 36.10 30.66 -8.21
N LYS A 76 36.32 31.27 -7.05
CA LYS A 76 35.61 30.93 -5.79
C LYS A 76 34.08 31.01 -5.88
N SER A 77 33.54 31.86 -6.77
CA SER A 77 32.10 32.04 -6.94
C SER A 77 31.45 31.04 -7.90
N LEU A 78 32.22 30.13 -8.51
CA LEU A 78 31.71 29.14 -9.47
C LEU A 78 30.71 28.21 -8.78
N LYS A 79 29.57 27.92 -9.42
CA LYS A 79 28.55 26.99 -8.90
C LYS A 79 28.16 25.96 -9.94
N VAL A 80 28.00 24.70 -9.54
CA VAL A 80 27.41 23.68 -10.40
C VAL A 80 25.93 23.55 -10.02
N GLY A 81 25.05 23.72 -11.00
CA GLY A 81 23.61 23.64 -10.81
C GLY A 81 22.96 22.68 -11.79
N TYR A 82 21.71 22.30 -11.50
CA TYR A 82 20.86 21.51 -12.38
C TYR A 82 19.56 22.27 -12.65
N ASN A 83 19.09 22.23 -13.90
CA ASN A 83 17.80 22.73 -14.31
C ASN A 83 17.08 21.66 -15.13
N LYS A 84 15.78 21.45 -14.91
CA LYS A 84 15.02 20.42 -15.64
C LYS A 84 15.01 20.58 -17.16
N VAL A 85 15.07 21.82 -17.66
CA VAL A 85 15.02 22.13 -19.10
C VAL A 85 16.41 22.13 -19.72
N PHE A 86 17.39 22.69 -19.01
CA PHE A 86 18.74 22.91 -19.54
C PHE A 86 19.78 21.96 -18.98
N GLY A 87 19.41 21.00 -18.13
CA GLY A 87 20.34 20.05 -17.58
C GLY A 87 21.33 20.66 -16.57
N TYR A 88 22.47 19.98 -16.40
CA TYR A 88 23.57 20.48 -15.58
C TYR A 88 24.30 21.66 -16.25
N TYR A 89 24.78 22.59 -15.43
CA TYR A 89 25.53 23.76 -15.86
C TYR A 89 26.53 24.24 -14.81
N ILE A 90 27.52 24.99 -15.28
CA ILE A 90 28.50 25.71 -14.47
C ILE A 90 28.18 27.20 -14.57
N GLU A 91 27.86 27.84 -13.46
CA GLU A 91 27.54 29.27 -13.40
C GLU A 91 28.77 30.07 -12.93
N VAL A 92 29.13 31.08 -13.72
CA VAL A 92 30.25 32.00 -13.44
C VAL A 92 29.72 33.42 -13.39
N SER A 93 30.11 34.16 -12.35
CA SER A 93 29.69 35.55 -12.16
C SER A 93 30.35 36.48 -13.18
N LYS A 94 29.66 37.58 -13.53
CA LYS A 94 30.15 38.58 -14.50
C LYS A 94 31.62 39.01 -14.31
N PRO A 95 32.10 39.32 -13.09
CA PRO A 95 33.50 39.74 -12.89
C PRO A 95 34.55 38.69 -13.24
N ASN A 96 34.16 37.41 -13.19
CA ASN A 96 35.07 36.27 -13.36
C ASN A 96 35.01 35.67 -14.77
N LEU A 97 34.24 36.26 -15.70
CA LEU A 97 34.10 35.74 -17.07
C LEU A 97 35.43 35.71 -17.84
N GLY A 98 36.35 36.64 -17.55
CA GLY A 98 37.68 36.64 -18.16
C GLY A 98 38.60 35.49 -17.70
N GLN A 99 38.24 34.78 -16.63
CA GLN A 99 38.98 33.61 -16.11
C GLN A 99 38.38 32.29 -16.59
N VAL A 100 37.32 32.32 -17.41
CA VAL A 100 36.66 31.12 -17.91
C VAL A 100 37.58 30.40 -18.91
N PRO A 101 37.86 29.11 -18.70
CA PRO A 101 38.66 28.31 -19.63
C PRO A 101 38.02 28.17 -21.02
N GLN A 102 38.84 27.90 -22.04
CA GLN A 102 38.36 27.75 -23.43
C GLN A 102 37.52 26.48 -23.66
N ASP A 103 37.67 25.46 -22.83
CA ASP A 103 36.88 24.23 -22.86
C ASP A 103 35.42 24.42 -22.40
N TYR A 104 35.08 25.60 -21.86
CA TYR A 104 33.72 25.92 -21.45
C TYR A 104 32.89 26.41 -22.62
N ILE A 105 31.81 25.69 -22.90
CA ILE A 105 30.86 26.04 -23.96
C ILE A 105 29.71 26.82 -23.33
N ARG A 106 29.53 28.08 -23.75
CA ARG A 106 28.47 28.94 -23.23
C ARG A 106 27.08 28.40 -23.57
N LYS A 107 26.22 28.31 -22.56
CA LYS A 107 24.85 27.76 -22.64
C LYS A 107 23.77 28.83 -22.51
N GLN A 108 23.93 29.78 -21.59
CA GLN A 108 22.91 30.80 -21.30
C GLN A 108 23.55 32.05 -20.66
N THR A 109 23.09 33.24 -21.03
CA THR A 109 23.48 34.51 -20.38
C THR A 109 22.43 34.90 -19.33
N LEU A 110 22.88 35.30 -18.14
CA LEU A 110 22.04 35.77 -17.03
C LEU A 110 22.35 37.24 -16.69
N VAL A 111 21.48 37.86 -15.90
CA VAL A 111 21.70 39.24 -15.42
C VAL A 111 22.98 39.35 -14.57
N GLY A 112 23.27 38.33 -13.75
CA GLY A 112 24.42 38.31 -12.83
C GLY A 112 25.65 37.53 -13.30
N GLY A 113 25.59 36.82 -14.43
CA GLY A 113 26.65 35.91 -14.86
C GLY A 113 26.33 35.17 -16.14
N GLU A 114 27.11 34.15 -16.47
CA GLU A 114 26.86 33.26 -17.60
C GLU A 114 26.92 31.79 -17.15
N ARG A 115 26.18 30.93 -17.84
CA ARG A 115 26.16 29.49 -17.65
C ARG A 115 26.90 28.79 -18.78
N PHE A 116 27.70 27.80 -18.42
CA PHE A 116 28.53 27.02 -19.32
C PHE A 116 28.29 25.52 -19.11
N PHE A 117 28.75 24.71 -20.04
CA PHE A 117 28.93 23.27 -19.85
C PHE A 117 30.28 22.85 -20.43
N THR A 118 30.83 21.74 -19.95
CA THR A 118 32.00 21.09 -20.54
C THR A 118 31.55 19.80 -21.26
N PRO A 119 32.33 19.29 -22.23
CA PRO A 119 32.07 17.99 -22.84
C PRO A 119 31.93 16.88 -21.79
N GLU A 120 32.82 16.86 -20.80
CA GLU A 120 32.80 15.91 -19.69
C GLU A 120 31.50 16.01 -18.86
N LEU A 121 31.07 17.23 -18.50
CA LEU A 121 29.81 17.41 -17.76
C LEU A 121 28.62 16.82 -18.53
N LYS A 122 28.62 16.99 -19.86
CA LYS A 122 27.56 16.49 -20.74
C LYS A 122 27.58 14.96 -20.85
N GLU A 123 28.75 14.34 -20.84
CA GLU A 123 28.90 12.88 -20.81
C GLU A 123 28.32 12.29 -19.51
N TYR A 124 28.70 12.84 -18.34
CA TYR A 124 28.15 12.39 -17.06
C TYR A 124 26.65 12.64 -16.94
N GLU A 125 26.15 13.77 -17.43
CA GLU A 125 24.71 14.03 -17.50
C GLU A 125 23.99 12.96 -18.33
N SER A 126 24.52 12.65 -19.51
CA SER A 126 23.94 11.64 -20.40
C SER A 126 24.00 10.24 -19.77
N LEU A 127 25.09 9.92 -19.07
CA LEU A 127 25.21 8.67 -18.30
C LEU A 127 24.15 8.57 -17.20
N ILE A 128 23.91 9.64 -16.45
CA ILE A 128 22.90 9.66 -15.38
C ILE A 128 21.50 9.47 -15.96
N LEU A 129 21.14 10.23 -17.00
CA LEU A 129 19.81 10.17 -17.60
C LEU A 129 19.53 8.78 -18.20
N ASN A 130 20.47 8.25 -18.98
CA ASN A 130 20.35 6.91 -19.56
C ASN A 130 20.27 5.82 -18.46
N ALA A 131 21.05 5.96 -17.39
CA ALA A 131 20.98 5.03 -16.26
C ALA A 131 19.62 5.12 -15.55
N GLN A 132 19.08 6.31 -15.34
CA GLN A 132 17.77 6.49 -14.69
C GLN A 132 16.63 5.90 -15.51
N GLU A 133 16.64 6.10 -16.83
CA GLU A 133 15.65 5.50 -17.74
C GLU A 133 15.71 3.97 -17.70
N ARG A 134 16.91 3.40 -17.83
CA ARG A 134 17.11 1.94 -17.75
C ARG A 134 16.75 1.36 -16.39
N ILE A 135 17.04 2.06 -15.29
CA ILE A 135 16.63 1.66 -13.95
C ILE A 135 15.12 1.58 -13.88
N ALA A 136 14.40 2.62 -14.34
CA ALA A 136 12.95 2.64 -14.31
C ALA A 136 12.33 1.52 -15.15
N GLU A 137 12.84 1.31 -16.37
CA GLU A 137 12.38 0.23 -17.26
C GLU A 137 12.61 -1.16 -16.66
N LEU A 138 13.82 -1.41 -16.13
CA LEU A 138 14.18 -2.69 -15.55
C LEU A 138 13.39 -2.96 -14.26
N GLU A 139 13.26 -1.96 -13.41
CA GLU A 139 12.48 -2.03 -12.17
C GLU A 139 11.01 -2.34 -12.47
N ALA A 140 10.40 -1.67 -13.46
CA ALA A 140 9.05 -1.96 -13.91
C ALA A 140 8.90 -3.35 -14.55
N SER A 141 9.94 -3.84 -15.23
CA SER A 141 9.96 -5.20 -15.78
C SER A 141 9.99 -6.26 -14.66
N LEU A 142 10.92 -6.11 -13.72
CA LEU A 142 11.08 -7.01 -12.57
C LEU A 142 9.80 -7.05 -11.72
N PHE A 143 9.21 -5.89 -11.44
CA PHE A 143 7.94 -5.84 -10.71
C PHE A 143 6.82 -6.60 -11.42
N ARG A 144 6.65 -6.38 -12.74
CA ARG A 144 5.65 -7.13 -13.53
C ARG A 144 5.92 -8.62 -13.53
N GLN A 145 7.18 -9.04 -13.58
CA GLN A 145 7.55 -10.45 -13.49
C GLN A 145 7.16 -11.04 -12.13
N ILE A 146 7.42 -10.34 -11.03
CA ILE A 146 7.03 -10.77 -9.68
C ILE A 146 5.51 -10.86 -9.59
N CYS A 147 4.76 -9.87 -10.07
CA CYS A 147 3.31 -9.91 -10.11
C CYS A 147 2.79 -11.11 -10.91
N HIS A 148 3.41 -11.41 -12.06
CA HIS A 148 3.03 -12.57 -12.86
C HIS A 148 3.27 -13.89 -12.12
N GLN A 149 4.42 -14.03 -11.46
CA GLN A 149 4.75 -15.20 -10.65
C GLN A 149 3.74 -15.38 -9.51
N VAL A 150 3.47 -14.33 -8.73
CA VAL A 150 2.47 -14.38 -7.65
C VAL A 150 1.07 -14.69 -8.19
N GLY A 151 0.73 -14.15 -9.37
CA GLY A 151 -0.54 -14.39 -10.05
C GLY A 151 -0.81 -15.86 -10.39
N THR A 152 0.24 -16.68 -10.56
CA THR A 152 0.09 -18.13 -10.80
C THR A 152 -0.54 -18.88 -9.62
N ALA A 153 -0.48 -18.32 -8.41
CA ALA A 153 -1.09 -18.87 -7.21
C ALA A 153 -2.34 -18.10 -6.75
N SER A 154 -2.96 -17.33 -7.65
CA SER A 154 -4.14 -16.52 -7.35
C SER A 154 -5.29 -17.32 -6.73
N GLU A 155 -5.60 -18.51 -7.25
CA GLU A 155 -6.64 -19.38 -6.68
C GLU A 155 -6.36 -19.76 -5.22
N GLN A 156 -5.11 -20.16 -4.92
CA GLN A 156 -4.69 -20.52 -3.57
C GLN A 156 -4.73 -19.30 -2.62
N ILE A 157 -4.28 -18.14 -3.09
CA ILE A 157 -4.33 -16.89 -2.30
C ILE A 157 -5.78 -16.52 -1.97
N LEU A 158 -6.69 -16.61 -2.94
CA LEU A 158 -8.11 -16.33 -2.74
C LEU A 158 -8.77 -17.33 -1.80
N ALA A 159 -8.42 -18.61 -1.89
CA ALA A 159 -8.89 -19.65 -0.96
C ALA A 159 -8.49 -19.33 0.49
N VAL A 160 -7.22 -18.98 0.72
CA VAL A 160 -6.73 -18.56 2.03
C VAL A 160 -7.44 -17.30 2.51
N ALA A 161 -7.61 -16.29 1.66
CA ALA A 161 -8.30 -15.05 2.01
C ALA A 161 -9.76 -15.29 2.42
N ASN A 162 -10.48 -16.14 1.69
CA ASN A 162 -11.84 -16.54 2.04
C ASN A 162 -11.90 -17.31 3.36
N ALA A 163 -10.94 -18.20 3.61
CA ALA A 163 -10.88 -18.94 4.86
C ALA A 163 -10.63 -17.99 6.05
N ILE A 164 -9.72 -17.02 5.91
CA ILE A 164 -9.48 -15.97 6.92
C ILE A 164 -10.75 -15.15 7.17
N ALA A 165 -11.45 -14.74 6.11
CA ALA A 165 -12.71 -13.98 6.25
C ALA A 165 -13.78 -14.77 7.00
N ASN A 166 -13.91 -16.08 6.75
CA ASN A 166 -14.83 -16.93 7.50
C ASN A 166 -14.43 -17.06 8.98
N VAL A 167 -13.14 -17.20 9.27
CA VAL A 167 -12.62 -17.22 10.65
C VAL A 167 -12.95 -15.91 11.37
N ASP A 168 -12.77 -14.77 10.72
CA ASP A 168 -13.09 -13.45 11.28
C ASP A 168 -14.59 -13.33 11.61
N VAL A 169 -15.46 -13.71 10.67
CA VAL A 169 -16.92 -13.69 10.89
C VAL A 169 -17.34 -14.64 12.01
N PHE A 170 -16.88 -15.88 12.01
CA PHE A 170 -17.27 -16.85 13.03
C PHE A 170 -16.74 -16.47 14.42
N SER A 171 -15.52 -15.95 14.50
CA SER A 171 -14.95 -15.45 15.76
C SER A 171 -15.74 -14.25 16.28
N SER A 172 -16.10 -13.31 15.39
CA SER A 172 -16.93 -12.16 15.73
C SER A 172 -18.32 -12.58 16.22
N LEU A 173 -18.98 -13.53 15.55
CA LEU A 173 -20.29 -14.04 15.97
C LEU A 173 -20.22 -14.78 17.31
N ALA A 174 -19.16 -15.56 17.54
CA ALA A 174 -18.94 -16.25 18.81
C ALA A 174 -18.70 -15.26 19.96
N GLU A 175 -17.90 -14.22 19.73
CA GLU A 175 -17.68 -13.16 20.71
C GLU A 175 -18.99 -12.45 21.04
N VAL A 176 -19.75 -12.03 20.02
CA VAL A 176 -21.05 -11.37 20.19
C VAL A 176 -22.01 -12.27 20.97
N ALA A 177 -22.07 -13.57 20.63
CA ALA A 177 -22.94 -14.50 21.32
C ALA A 177 -22.57 -14.68 22.80
N LEU A 178 -21.28 -14.80 23.12
CA LEU A 178 -20.82 -14.92 24.50
C LEU A 178 -21.10 -13.62 25.29
N ARG A 179 -20.70 -12.49 24.72
CA ARG A 179 -20.79 -11.17 25.36
C ARG A 179 -22.22 -10.73 25.62
N HIS A 180 -23.14 -11.08 24.72
CA HIS A 180 -24.55 -10.68 24.80
C HIS A 180 -25.48 -11.82 25.19
N SER A 181 -24.92 -12.96 25.62
CA SER A 181 -25.67 -14.15 26.04
C SER A 181 -26.70 -14.59 25.01
N TYR A 182 -26.31 -14.60 23.72
CA TYR A 182 -27.13 -15.17 22.67
C TYR A 182 -27.01 -16.69 22.69
N VAL A 183 -28.09 -17.33 22.23
CA VAL A 183 -28.21 -18.78 22.18
C VAL A 183 -28.24 -19.25 20.73
N ARG A 184 -27.73 -20.45 20.48
CA ARG A 184 -27.85 -21.07 19.16
C ARG A 184 -29.32 -21.44 18.92
N PRO A 185 -29.99 -20.90 17.89
CA PRO A 185 -31.37 -21.27 17.59
C PRO A 185 -31.44 -22.73 17.12
N ARG A 186 -32.58 -23.38 17.36
CA ARG A 186 -32.91 -24.68 16.77
C ARG A 186 -33.71 -24.43 15.50
N VAL A 187 -33.21 -24.92 14.38
CA VAL A 187 -33.93 -24.87 13.10
C VAL A 187 -34.60 -26.22 12.92
N THR A 188 -35.93 -26.23 12.82
CA THR A 188 -36.73 -27.43 12.56
C THR A 188 -37.47 -27.29 11.23
N THR A 189 -38.10 -28.37 10.77
CA THR A 189 -38.98 -28.36 9.60
C THR A 189 -40.45 -28.09 9.97
N ASP A 190 -40.70 -27.75 11.23
CA ASP A 190 -42.02 -27.49 11.76
C ASP A 190 -42.49 -26.11 11.32
N ASN A 191 -43.80 -25.89 11.35
CA ASN A 191 -44.40 -24.62 10.93
C ASN A 191 -44.55 -23.63 12.09
N GLU A 192 -43.59 -23.63 13.03
CA GLU A 192 -43.64 -22.84 14.25
C GLU A 192 -42.43 -21.92 14.44
N ILE A 193 -42.65 -20.79 15.11
CA ILE A 193 -41.61 -19.89 15.62
C ILE A 193 -41.82 -19.77 17.12
N ILE A 194 -40.83 -20.24 17.88
CA ILE A 194 -40.81 -20.19 19.34
C ILE A 194 -39.59 -19.38 19.78
N ILE A 195 -39.83 -18.24 20.41
CA ILE A 195 -38.81 -17.40 21.03
C ILE A 195 -39.16 -17.27 22.51
N SER A 196 -38.24 -17.65 23.40
CA SER A 196 -38.38 -17.45 24.84
C SER A 196 -37.36 -16.42 25.31
N GLY A 197 -37.80 -15.38 26.02
CA GLY A 197 -36.94 -14.30 26.48
C GLY A 197 -36.26 -13.54 25.32
N GLY A 198 -36.96 -13.36 24.20
CA GLY A 198 -36.46 -12.64 23.04
C GLY A 198 -36.14 -11.18 23.34
N ARG A 199 -35.04 -10.69 22.76
CA ARG A 199 -34.54 -9.32 22.93
C ARG A 199 -34.25 -8.70 21.59
N HIS A 200 -34.51 -7.40 21.43
CA HIS A 200 -34.15 -6.69 20.22
C HIS A 200 -32.65 -6.34 20.24
N PRO A 201 -31.81 -6.92 19.37
CA PRO A 201 -30.33 -6.90 19.50
C PRO A 201 -29.71 -5.50 19.37
N VAL A 202 -30.38 -4.57 18.68
CA VAL A 202 -29.93 -3.16 18.57
C VAL A 202 -30.47 -2.31 19.73
N VAL A 203 -31.79 -2.31 19.94
CA VAL A 203 -32.43 -1.47 20.97
C VAL A 203 -31.93 -1.80 22.36
N GLU A 204 -31.69 -3.08 22.71
CA GLU A 204 -31.18 -3.45 24.04
C GLU A 204 -29.83 -2.78 24.35
N ARG A 205 -29.04 -2.48 23.31
CA ARG A 205 -27.72 -1.85 23.44
C ARG A 205 -27.77 -0.33 23.40
N SER A 206 -28.88 0.25 22.95
CA SER A 206 -29.09 1.71 22.93
C SER A 206 -29.61 2.24 24.27
N LEU A 207 -30.05 1.36 25.17
CA LEU A 207 -30.47 1.74 26.51
C LEU A 207 -29.25 1.98 27.41
N VAL A 208 -29.09 3.21 27.89
CA VAL A 208 -27.92 3.62 28.70
C VAL A 208 -28.13 3.28 30.18
N ASP A 209 -29.33 3.56 30.71
CA ASP A 209 -29.63 3.49 32.15
C ASP A 209 -30.75 2.49 32.49
N ALA A 210 -31.18 1.67 31.53
CA ALA A 210 -32.29 0.74 31.69
C ALA A 210 -32.00 -0.63 31.07
N SER A 211 -32.52 -1.69 31.68
CA SER A 211 -32.50 -3.04 31.10
C SER A 211 -33.62 -3.22 30.09
N PHE A 212 -33.34 -3.88 28.97
CA PHE A 212 -34.36 -4.28 28.01
C PHE A 212 -35.26 -5.37 28.62
N VAL A 213 -36.58 -5.22 28.49
CA VAL A 213 -37.55 -6.24 28.94
C VAL A 213 -37.73 -7.26 27.81
N SER A 214 -37.32 -8.50 28.05
CA SER A 214 -37.45 -9.59 27.08
C SER A 214 -38.90 -10.03 26.90
N ASN A 215 -39.26 -10.49 25.70
CA ASN A 215 -40.61 -10.98 25.39
C ASN A 215 -40.58 -12.36 24.74
N ASP A 216 -41.60 -13.16 25.03
CA ASP A 216 -41.81 -14.44 24.37
C ASP A 216 -42.60 -14.24 23.06
N THR A 217 -42.38 -15.11 22.09
CA THR A 217 -43.13 -15.15 20.83
C THR A 217 -43.46 -16.60 20.49
N TYR A 218 -44.73 -16.85 20.19
CA TYR A 218 -45.22 -18.10 19.64
C TYR A 218 -46.08 -17.79 18.40
N LEU A 219 -45.68 -18.36 17.27
CA LEU A 219 -46.44 -18.33 16.02
C LEU A 219 -46.45 -19.74 15.45
N SER A 220 -47.58 -20.18 14.91
CA SER A 220 -47.74 -21.50 14.31
C SER A 220 -48.80 -21.47 13.22
N ASN A 221 -48.60 -22.28 12.18
CA ASN A 221 -49.61 -22.44 11.12
C ASN A 221 -50.86 -23.21 11.55
N ASP A 222 -50.87 -23.84 12.74
CA ASP A 222 -51.99 -24.67 13.17
C ASP A 222 -52.96 -23.92 14.10
N ASP A 223 -52.44 -23.17 15.06
CA ASP A 223 -53.23 -22.57 16.15
C ASP A 223 -52.97 -21.08 16.40
N ALA A 224 -51.82 -20.54 15.97
CA ALA A 224 -51.40 -19.16 16.26
C ALA A 224 -50.82 -18.45 15.02
N GLN A 225 -51.62 -18.36 13.95
CA GLN A 225 -51.19 -17.76 12.67
C GLN A 225 -51.12 -16.23 12.69
N LEU A 226 -51.90 -15.56 13.55
CA LEU A 226 -52.02 -14.10 13.58
C LEU A 226 -51.98 -13.59 15.02
N ILE A 227 -51.12 -12.61 15.28
CA ILE A 227 -51.08 -11.87 16.55
C ILE A 227 -51.71 -10.49 16.36
N ILE A 228 -52.80 -10.21 17.08
CA ILE A 228 -53.38 -8.86 17.17
C ILE A 228 -52.74 -8.15 18.35
N LEU A 229 -51.69 -7.36 18.09
CA LEU A 229 -50.96 -6.63 19.12
C LEU A 229 -51.57 -5.24 19.38
N THR A 230 -52.21 -5.07 20.54
CA THR A 230 -52.79 -3.79 20.97
C THR A 230 -52.08 -3.24 22.20
N GLY A 231 -52.15 -1.93 22.43
CA GLY A 231 -51.52 -1.28 23.58
C GLY A 231 -51.31 0.22 23.35
N PRO A 232 -51.04 0.98 24.42
CA PRO A 232 -50.87 2.44 24.34
C PRO A 232 -49.65 2.84 23.50
N ASN A 233 -49.56 4.10 23.07
CA ASN A 233 -48.39 4.60 22.37
C ASN A 233 -47.13 4.43 23.23
N MET A 234 -45.98 4.21 22.57
CA MET A 234 -44.67 3.99 23.23
C MET A 234 -44.57 2.73 24.10
N SER A 235 -45.54 1.81 24.04
CA SER A 235 -45.52 0.53 24.78
C SER A 235 -44.60 -0.55 24.18
N GLY A 236 -43.70 -0.20 23.26
CA GLY A 236 -42.76 -1.15 22.65
C GLY A 236 -43.34 -2.07 21.55
N LYS A 237 -44.59 -1.86 21.09
CA LYS A 237 -45.21 -2.71 20.04
C LYS A 237 -44.35 -2.84 18.77
N SER A 238 -43.80 -1.74 18.27
CA SER A 238 -42.93 -1.73 17.08
C SER A 238 -41.52 -2.26 17.35
N THR A 239 -41.12 -2.40 18.61
CA THR A 239 -39.84 -2.99 18.99
C THR A 239 -39.97 -4.50 19.21
N TYR A 240 -41.19 -4.97 19.52
CA TYR A 240 -41.53 -6.38 19.61
C TYR A 240 -41.63 -7.03 18.23
N LEU A 241 -42.26 -6.35 17.26
CA LEU A 241 -42.30 -6.76 15.85
C LEU A 241 -40.92 -6.63 15.19
#